data_AF-A0A955VXV9-F1
#
_entry.id   AF-A0A955VXV9-F1
#
_cell.length_a   1.000
_cell.length_b   1.000
_cell.length_c   1.000
_cell.angle_alpha   90.00
_cell.angle_beta   90.00
_cell.angle_gamma   90.00
#
_symmetry.space_group_name_H-M   'P 1'
#
loop_
_entity.id
_entity.type
_entity.pdbx_description
1 polymer ?
#
loop_
_entity_poly.entity_id
_entity_poly.type
_entity_poly.pdbx_seq_one_letter_code
_entity_poly.pdbx_strand_id
1 'polypeptide(L)'
;MSPPVLASEILEADLMPRCPGRRTIGPVCAASGLAGLVLALALGGASSPLTWVTAGVSALIVGFGLASGARLTYARRAWALAVLGVVELVLGNLAHLRIGLDGAFALLTVGVVVLSAGLLFRSYYRASRLARWVVLAGILLFAGWFAVTDELHALAGLGAAWQSWAPPLVHIAFLFAPILALLAFMDSRTRAGAHMWAYGLLGVFAVDVALSVAERLWPATGVGVALPDPLTATLIASAVGAVATATAAAQLLAVQTRNRAAPQDG
;
A
#
# COMPACT_ATOMS: atom_id res chain seq x y z
N MET A 1 29.24 -36.34 2.37
CA MET A 1 29.28 -35.81 0.99
C MET A 1 27.84 -35.65 0.54
N SER A 2 27.40 -34.42 0.26
CA SER A 2 26.04 -34.18 -0.24
C SER A 2 25.95 -34.64 -1.71
N PRO A 3 24.85 -35.27 -2.13
CA PRO A 3 24.69 -35.68 -3.53
C PRO A 3 24.73 -34.46 -4.48
N PRO A 4 25.20 -34.64 -5.74
CA PRO A 4 25.27 -33.57 -6.72
C PRO A 4 23.86 -33.07 -7.04
N VAL A 5 23.59 -31.80 -6.76
CA VAL A 5 22.32 -31.15 -7.09
C VAL A 5 22.22 -31.04 -8.61
N LEU A 6 21.14 -31.57 -9.18
CA LEU A 6 20.91 -31.51 -10.63
C LEU A 6 20.68 -30.05 -11.05
N ALA A 7 21.19 -29.65 -12.21
CA ALA A 7 20.99 -28.29 -12.74
C ALA A 7 19.48 -27.94 -12.89
N SER A 8 18.64 -28.96 -13.12
CA SER A 8 17.18 -28.84 -13.12
C SER A 8 16.61 -28.49 -11.74
N GLU A 9 17.13 -29.06 -10.65
CA GLU A 9 16.70 -28.76 -9.27
C GLU A 9 17.11 -27.34 -8.85
N ILE A 10 18.27 -26.85 -9.33
CA ILE A 10 18.69 -25.46 -9.12
C ILE A 10 17.76 -24.51 -9.90
N LEU A 11 17.45 -24.85 -11.15
CA LEU A 11 16.52 -24.07 -11.98
C LEU A 11 15.11 -24.05 -11.35
N GLU A 12 14.66 -25.20 -10.87
CA GLU A 12 13.36 -25.37 -10.21
C GLU A 12 13.33 -24.61 -8.88
N ALA A 13 14.39 -24.67 -8.07
CA ALA A 13 14.50 -23.91 -6.82
C ALA A 13 14.59 -22.38 -7.01
N ASP A 14 15.09 -21.91 -8.16
CA ASP A 14 15.09 -20.50 -8.54
C ASP A 14 13.77 -20.03 -9.16
N LEU A 15 13.01 -20.95 -9.76
CA LEU A 15 11.65 -20.73 -10.25
C LEU A 15 10.60 -20.88 -9.15
N MET A 16 10.88 -21.67 -8.11
CA MET A 16 9.99 -21.89 -6.98
C MET A 16 9.88 -20.62 -6.12
N PRO A 17 8.68 -20.29 -5.62
CA PRO A 17 8.46 -19.12 -4.78
C PRO A 17 9.20 -19.28 -3.44
N ARG A 18 10.41 -18.73 -3.35
CA ARG A 18 11.09 -18.54 -2.06
C ARG A 18 10.25 -17.57 -1.26
N CYS A 19 9.43 -18.02 -0.31
CA CYS A 19 8.56 -17.19 0.53
C CYS A 19 9.38 -16.17 1.34
N PRO A 20 9.63 -14.93 0.83
CA PRO A 20 10.45 -13.97 1.56
C PRO A 20 9.63 -13.33 2.69
N GLY A 21 8.30 -13.45 2.60
CA GLY A 21 7.33 -12.72 3.40
C GLY A 21 7.30 -13.10 4.87
N ARG A 22 7.89 -14.22 5.30
CA ARG A 22 7.80 -14.61 6.71
C ARG A 22 8.61 -13.70 7.64
N ARG A 23 9.70 -13.09 7.17
CA ARG A 23 10.57 -12.23 8.00
C ARG A 23 10.27 -10.73 7.89
N THR A 24 9.80 -10.26 6.75
CA THR A 24 9.62 -8.82 6.50
C THR A 24 8.20 -8.33 6.76
N ILE A 25 7.19 -9.19 6.65
CA ILE A 25 5.78 -8.74 6.68
C ILE A 25 5.30 -8.45 8.10
N GLY A 26 5.71 -9.27 9.07
CA GLY A 26 5.39 -9.03 10.49
C GLY A 26 5.82 -7.64 10.96
N PRO A 27 7.10 -7.26 10.81
CA PRO A 27 7.58 -5.94 11.16
C PRO A 27 6.90 -4.81 10.38
N VAL A 28 6.67 -4.96 9.07
CA VAL A 28 6.04 -3.90 8.26
C VAL A 28 4.58 -3.68 8.68
N CYS A 29 3.80 -4.74 8.92
CA CYS A 29 2.43 -4.63 9.39
C CYS A 29 2.37 -4.07 10.82
N ALA A 30 3.28 -4.51 11.70
CA ALA A 30 3.35 -3.99 13.06
C ALA A 30 3.74 -2.51 13.08
N ALA A 31 4.73 -2.10 12.28
CA ALA A 31 5.17 -0.72 12.18
C ALA A 31 4.08 0.19 11.60
N SER A 32 3.44 -0.22 10.49
CA SER A 32 2.35 0.56 9.88
C SER A 32 1.13 0.65 10.79
N GLY A 33 0.71 -0.46 11.42
CA GLY A 33 -0.38 -0.44 12.38
C GLY A 33 -0.06 0.40 13.63
N LEU A 34 1.18 0.38 14.13
CA LEU A 34 1.60 1.17 15.28
C LEU A 34 1.60 2.65 14.94
N ALA A 35 2.14 3.00 13.77
CA ALA A 35 2.10 4.37 13.26
C ALA A 35 0.64 4.85 13.12
N GLY A 36 -0.23 4.02 12.53
CA GLY A 36 -1.66 4.27 12.42
C GLY A 36 -2.34 4.53 13.75
N LEU A 37 -2.12 3.63 14.71
CA LEU A 37 -2.67 3.71 16.06
C LEU A 37 -2.23 4.99 16.78
N VAL A 38 -0.91 5.24 16.82
CA VAL A 38 -0.36 6.41 17.51
C VAL A 38 -0.85 7.70 16.87
N LEU A 39 -0.81 7.79 15.55
CA LEU A 39 -1.23 9.00 14.83
C LEU A 39 -2.74 9.22 14.92
N ALA A 40 -3.56 8.17 14.82
CA ALA A 40 -5.02 8.29 14.99
C ALA A 40 -5.38 8.77 16.40
N LEU A 41 -4.76 8.22 17.44
CA LEU A 41 -5.02 8.65 18.82
C LEU A 41 -4.50 10.06 19.11
N ALA A 42 -3.34 10.43 18.57
CA ALA A 42 -2.76 11.75 18.78
C ALA A 42 -3.47 12.86 17.99
N LEU A 43 -3.97 12.56 16.80
CA LEU A 43 -4.44 13.55 15.82
C LEU A 43 -5.93 13.42 15.45
N GLY A 44 -6.64 12.41 15.96
CA GLY A 44 -8.05 12.16 15.62
C GLY A 44 -9.08 12.83 16.52
N GLY A 45 -8.65 13.39 17.65
CA GLY A 45 -9.55 13.87 18.70
C GLY A 45 -10.22 12.73 19.47
N ALA A 46 -10.03 12.70 20.79
CA ALA A 46 -10.49 11.60 21.65
C ALA A 46 -12.03 11.44 21.74
N SER A 47 -12.78 12.45 21.32
CA SER A 47 -14.25 12.47 21.38
C SER A 47 -14.94 11.81 20.18
N SER A 48 -14.20 11.50 19.10
CA SER A 48 -14.80 10.94 17.89
C SER A 48 -14.88 9.41 17.93
N PRO A 49 -16.06 8.80 17.71
CA PRO A 49 -16.18 7.34 17.60
C PRO A 49 -15.39 6.78 16.41
N LEU A 50 -15.17 7.56 15.35
CA LEU A 50 -14.36 7.15 14.20
C LEU A 50 -12.90 6.95 14.59
N THR A 51 -12.36 7.81 15.46
CA THR A 51 -10.98 7.71 15.96
C THR A 51 -10.75 6.43 16.75
N TRP A 52 -11.73 6.01 17.54
CA TRP A 52 -11.68 4.75 18.28
C TRP A 52 -11.77 3.52 17.38
N VAL A 53 -12.60 3.60 16.33
CA VAL A 53 -12.73 2.51 15.34
C VAL A 53 -11.43 2.36 14.55
N THR A 54 -10.85 3.45 14.04
CA THR A 54 -9.58 3.41 13.31
C THR A 54 -8.46 2.90 14.20
N ALA A 55 -8.31 3.44 15.41
CA ALA A 55 -7.35 2.95 16.41
C ALA A 55 -7.53 1.45 16.70
N GLY A 56 -8.77 0.98 16.86
CA GLY A 56 -9.07 -0.43 17.08
C GLY A 56 -8.63 -1.32 15.91
N VAL A 57 -8.91 -0.91 14.67
CA VAL A 57 -8.49 -1.66 13.47
C VAL A 57 -6.97 -1.64 13.31
N SER A 58 -6.31 -0.49 13.52
CA SER A 58 -4.85 -0.40 13.49
C SER A 58 -4.21 -1.27 14.57
N ALA A 59 -4.77 -1.32 15.78
CA ALA A 59 -4.31 -2.19 16.87
C ALA A 59 -4.45 -3.69 16.52
N LEU A 60 -5.52 -4.08 15.80
CA LEU A 60 -5.66 -5.44 15.28
C LEU A 60 -4.59 -5.77 14.24
N ILE A 61 -4.23 -4.81 13.37
CA ILE A 61 -3.14 -4.98 12.40
C ILE A 61 -1.78 -5.10 13.11
N VAL A 62 -1.54 -4.33 14.17
CA VAL A 62 -0.35 -4.49 15.03
C VAL A 62 -0.32 -5.88 15.64
N GLY A 63 -1.42 -6.28 16.29
CA GLY A 63 -1.55 -7.61 16.89
C GLY A 63 -1.27 -8.71 15.88
N PHE A 64 -1.76 -8.56 14.65
CA PHE A 64 -1.51 -9.50 13.56
C PHE A 64 -0.05 -9.52 13.09
N GLY A 65 0.57 -8.35 12.94
CA GLY A 65 1.99 -8.21 12.61
C GLY A 65 2.91 -8.86 13.64
N LEU A 66 2.64 -8.63 14.93
CA LEU A 66 3.36 -9.23 16.06
C LEU A 66 3.09 -10.74 16.18
N ALA A 67 1.86 -11.18 15.95
CA ALA A 67 1.47 -12.59 15.94
C ALA A 67 1.95 -13.35 14.68
N SER A 68 2.71 -12.72 13.79
CA SER A 68 3.30 -13.39 12.62
C SER A 68 4.25 -14.55 12.97
N GLY A 69 4.64 -14.71 14.24
CA GLY A 69 5.29 -15.92 14.78
C GLY A 69 4.37 -17.13 15.01
N ALA A 70 3.06 -16.93 15.16
CA ALA A 70 2.08 -17.97 15.49
C ALA A 70 1.93 -19.01 14.37
N ARG A 71 1.59 -20.26 14.66
CA ARG A 71 1.47 -21.36 13.65
C ARG A 71 0.23 -21.25 12.74
N LEU A 72 -0.12 -20.04 12.28
CA LEU A 72 -1.18 -19.83 11.29
C LEU A 72 -0.68 -20.17 9.88
N THR A 73 -1.52 -20.87 9.11
CA THR A 73 -1.26 -21.13 7.69
C THR A 73 -1.17 -19.83 6.90
N TYR A 74 -0.26 -19.77 5.93
CA TYR A 74 0.03 -18.55 5.17
C TYR A 74 -1.22 -17.95 4.50
N ALA A 75 -2.15 -18.79 4.01
CA ALA A 75 -3.42 -18.36 3.42
C ALA A 75 -4.36 -17.67 4.42
N ARG A 76 -4.51 -18.21 5.63
CA ARG A 76 -5.36 -17.60 6.66
C ARG A 76 -4.81 -16.23 7.08
N ARG A 77 -3.49 -16.08 7.08
CA ARG A 77 -2.85 -14.80 7.39
C ARG A 77 -3.11 -13.73 6.35
N ALA A 78 -2.98 -14.12 5.09
CA ALA A 78 -3.26 -13.24 3.96
C ALA A 78 -4.72 -12.76 3.98
N TRP A 79 -5.67 -13.66 4.25
CA TRP A 79 -7.09 -13.30 4.37
C TRP A 79 -7.38 -12.36 5.54
N ALA A 80 -6.81 -12.63 6.73
CA ALA A 80 -7.02 -11.78 7.89
C ALA A 80 -6.49 -10.35 7.67
N LEU A 81 -5.28 -10.23 7.10
CA LEU A 81 -4.72 -8.92 6.74
C LEU A 81 -5.53 -8.22 5.64
N ALA A 82 -6.06 -8.97 4.67
CA ALA A 82 -6.89 -8.41 3.60
C ALA A 82 -8.18 -7.81 4.17
N VAL A 83 -8.87 -8.53 5.05
CA VAL A 83 -10.10 -8.05 5.68
C VAL A 83 -9.82 -6.80 6.51
N LEU A 84 -8.80 -6.82 7.37
CA LEU A 84 -8.45 -5.66 8.21
C LEU A 84 -8.06 -4.45 7.36
N GLY A 85 -7.20 -4.66 6.36
CA GLY A 85 -6.78 -3.60 5.45
C GLY A 85 -7.94 -3.00 4.65
N VAL A 86 -8.84 -3.83 4.12
CA VAL A 86 -10.02 -3.36 3.37
C VAL A 86 -10.96 -2.58 4.27
N VAL A 87 -11.22 -3.05 5.49
CA VAL A 87 -12.04 -2.32 6.46
C VAL A 87 -11.45 -0.94 6.72
N GLU A 88 -10.15 -0.86 7.00
CA GLU A 88 -9.48 0.41 7.27
C GLU A 88 -9.45 1.34 6.05
N LEU A 89 -9.28 0.78 4.85
CA LEU A 89 -9.29 1.52 3.60
C LEU A 89 -10.69 2.05 3.24
N VAL A 90 -11.73 1.24 3.48
CA VAL A 90 -13.14 1.66 3.32
C VAL A 90 -13.47 2.77 4.31
N LEU A 91 -13.05 2.64 5.57
CA LEU A 91 -13.23 3.69 6.58
C LEU A 91 -12.54 5.00 6.19
N GLY A 92 -11.30 4.92 5.68
CA GLY A 92 -10.56 6.11 5.23
C GLY A 92 -11.16 6.78 3.98
N ASN A 93 -11.68 6.00 3.03
CA ASN A 93 -12.34 6.53 1.83
C ASN A 93 -13.75 7.06 2.09
N LEU A 94 -14.51 6.44 2.99
CA LEU A 94 -15.83 6.94 3.42
C LEU A 94 -15.75 8.34 4.02
N ALA A 95 -14.65 8.68 4.67
CA ALA A 95 -14.44 10.03 5.18
C ALA A 95 -14.35 11.05 4.05
N HIS A 96 -13.60 10.77 2.97
CA HIS A 96 -13.52 11.66 1.81
C HIS A 96 -14.88 11.89 1.17
N LEU A 97 -15.66 10.83 0.99
CA LEU A 97 -17.01 10.92 0.43
C LEU A 97 -17.98 11.73 1.31
N ARG A 98 -17.82 11.72 2.64
CA ARG A 98 -18.67 12.48 3.57
C ARG A 98 -18.31 13.97 3.67
N ILE A 99 -17.07 14.34 3.37
CA ILE A 99 -16.61 15.74 3.40
C ILE A 99 -16.85 16.44 2.05
N GLY A 100 -17.36 15.70 1.04
CA GLY A 100 -17.48 16.21 -0.32
C GLY A 100 -16.13 16.28 -1.05
N LEU A 101 -15.12 15.52 -0.59
CA LEU A 101 -13.83 15.40 -1.26
C LEU A 101 -13.92 14.43 -2.43
N ASP A 102 -13.31 14.86 -3.54
CA ASP A 102 -13.34 14.25 -4.87
C ASP A 102 -13.08 12.75 -4.87
N GLY A 103 -13.84 12.03 -5.71
CA GLY A 103 -13.60 10.61 -6.02
C GLY A 103 -12.18 10.31 -6.54
N ALA A 104 -11.43 11.36 -6.90
CA ALA A 104 -10.01 11.31 -7.21
C ALA A 104 -9.16 10.68 -6.09
N PHE A 105 -9.37 11.01 -4.82
CA PHE A 105 -8.56 10.42 -3.73
C PHE A 105 -8.78 8.91 -3.61
N ALA A 106 -10.02 8.46 -3.77
CA ALA A 106 -10.35 7.04 -3.76
C ALA A 106 -9.70 6.32 -4.95
N LEU A 107 -9.71 6.95 -6.13
CA LEU A 107 -9.06 6.42 -7.32
C LEU A 107 -7.54 6.28 -7.14
N LEU A 108 -6.88 7.29 -6.57
CA LEU A 108 -5.45 7.25 -6.22
C LEU A 108 -5.16 6.11 -5.23
N THR A 109 -5.93 6.03 -4.14
CA THR A 109 -5.76 5.00 -3.11
C THR A 109 -5.87 3.59 -3.68
N VAL A 110 -6.90 3.35 -4.51
CA VAL A 110 -7.07 2.05 -5.19
C VAL A 110 -5.92 1.79 -6.16
N GLY A 111 -5.48 2.80 -6.92
CA GLY A 111 -4.31 2.71 -7.80
C GLY A 111 -3.04 2.29 -7.06
N VAL A 112 -2.74 2.96 -5.93
CA VAL A 112 -1.59 2.65 -5.06
C VAL A 112 -1.65 1.21 -4.58
N VAL A 113 -2.80 0.76 -4.07
CA VAL A 113 -2.98 -0.61 -3.56
C VAL A 113 -2.78 -1.64 -4.67
N VAL A 114 -3.46 -1.47 -5.81
CA VAL A 114 -3.39 -2.41 -6.93
C VAL A 114 -1.98 -2.50 -7.49
N LEU A 115 -1.33 -1.35 -7.72
CA LEU A 115 0.02 -1.29 -8.27
C LEU A 115 1.04 -1.90 -7.30
N SER A 116 0.97 -1.55 -6.02
CA SER A 116 1.85 -2.10 -4.98
C SER A 116 1.66 -3.60 -4.80
N ALA A 117 0.42 -4.09 -4.80
CA ALA A 117 0.11 -5.51 -4.73
C ALA A 117 0.67 -6.26 -5.95
N GLY A 118 0.52 -5.71 -7.16
CA GLY A 118 1.07 -6.26 -8.39
C GLY A 118 2.60 -6.35 -8.36
N LEU A 119 3.27 -5.31 -7.88
CA LEU A 119 4.74 -5.26 -7.74
C LEU A 119 5.27 -6.22 -6.67
N LEU A 120 4.62 -6.29 -5.51
CA LEU A 120 4.93 -7.29 -4.47
C LEU A 120 4.70 -8.70 -5.01
N PHE A 121 3.59 -8.94 -5.70
CA PHE A 121 3.30 -10.24 -6.31
C PHE A 121 4.33 -10.62 -7.38
N ARG A 122 4.77 -9.69 -8.23
CA ARG A 122 5.89 -9.89 -9.17
C ARG A 122 7.16 -10.30 -8.44
N SER A 123 7.45 -9.67 -7.30
CA SER A 123 8.66 -10.00 -6.51
C SER A 123 8.69 -11.46 -6.05
N TYR A 124 7.50 -12.05 -5.86
CA TYR A 124 7.30 -13.46 -5.53
C TYR A 124 7.24 -14.36 -6.78
N TYR A 125 6.64 -13.90 -7.88
CA TYR A 125 6.45 -14.66 -9.13
C TYR A 125 6.89 -13.86 -10.37
N ARG A 126 8.19 -13.95 -10.71
CA ARG A 126 8.85 -13.11 -11.74
C ARG A 126 8.20 -13.20 -13.13
N ALA A 127 7.72 -14.38 -13.52
CA ALA A 127 7.19 -14.66 -14.86
C ALA A 127 5.65 -14.67 -14.95
N SER A 128 4.94 -14.28 -13.89
CA SER A 128 3.47 -14.38 -13.87
C SER A 128 2.80 -13.37 -14.82
N ARG A 129 1.99 -13.87 -15.76
CA ARG A 129 1.11 -13.04 -16.60
C ARG A 129 0.10 -12.27 -15.75
N LEU A 130 -0.36 -12.85 -14.64
CA LEU A 130 -1.28 -12.18 -13.72
C LEU A 130 -0.64 -10.94 -13.09
N ALA A 131 0.65 -11.00 -12.74
CA ALA A 131 1.36 -9.84 -12.21
C ALA A 131 1.40 -8.68 -13.21
N ARG A 132 1.55 -8.98 -14.52
CA ARG A 132 1.51 -7.99 -15.59
C ARG A 132 0.16 -7.30 -15.68
N TRP A 133 -0.93 -8.08 -15.65
CA TRP A 133 -2.29 -7.53 -15.70
C TRP A 133 -2.63 -6.67 -14.49
N VAL A 134 -2.25 -7.10 -13.28
CA VAL A 134 -2.48 -6.31 -12.05
C VAL A 134 -1.69 -5.01 -12.09
N VAL A 135 -0.42 -5.05 -12.52
CA VAL A 135 0.39 -3.83 -12.65
C VAL A 135 -0.17 -2.90 -13.74
N LEU A 136 -0.59 -3.44 -14.88
CA LEU A 136 -1.25 -2.66 -15.93
C LEU A 136 -2.53 -1.99 -15.40
N ALA A 137 -3.37 -2.71 -14.66
CA ALA A 137 -4.56 -2.14 -14.05
C ALA A 137 -4.20 -0.99 -13.08
N GLY A 138 -3.16 -1.17 -12.26
CA GLY A 138 -2.63 -0.12 -11.39
C GLY A 138 -2.20 1.12 -12.19
N ILE A 139 -1.43 0.93 -13.27
CA ILE A 139 -1.00 2.02 -14.15
C ILE A 139 -2.18 2.77 -14.76
N LEU A 140 -3.21 2.05 -15.22
CA LEU A 140 -4.43 2.65 -15.77
C LEU A 140 -5.20 3.45 -14.72
N LEU A 141 -5.23 3.01 -13.47
CA LEU A 141 -5.85 3.76 -12.37
C LEU A 141 -5.09 5.07 -12.09
N PHE A 142 -3.76 5.04 -12.11
CA PHE A 142 -2.94 6.26 -11.99
C PHE A 142 -3.16 7.21 -13.17
N ALA A 143 -3.17 6.69 -14.40
CA ALA A 143 -3.45 7.50 -15.58
C ALA A 143 -4.86 8.10 -15.53
N GLY A 144 -5.85 7.32 -15.07
CA GLY A 144 -7.22 7.78 -14.84
C GLY A 144 -7.28 8.87 -13.78
N TRP A 145 -6.53 8.74 -12.68
CA TRP A 145 -6.42 9.77 -11.66
C TRP A 145 -5.85 11.07 -12.24
N PHE A 146 -4.70 11.03 -12.92
CA PHE A 146 -4.14 12.21 -13.59
C PHE A 146 -5.08 12.83 -14.63
N ALA A 147 -5.93 12.02 -15.28
CA ALA A 147 -6.89 12.51 -16.27
C ALA A 147 -8.09 13.23 -15.65
N VAL A 148 -8.46 12.91 -14.41
CA VAL A 148 -9.61 13.54 -13.71
C VAL A 148 -9.19 14.66 -12.77
N THR A 149 -7.89 14.84 -12.54
CA THR A 149 -7.36 15.87 -11.64
C THR A 149 -6.49 16.88 -12.37
N ASP A 150 -6.56 18.15 -11.98
CA ASP A 150 -5.69 19.22 -12.50
C ASP A 150 -4.30 19.28 -11.83
N GLU A 151 -3.81 18.18 -11.26
CA GLU A 151 -2.55 18.15 -10.49
C GLU A 151 -1.33 18.54 -11.32
N LEU A 152 -1.34 18.27 -12.63
CA LEU A 152 -0.26 18.70 -13.52
C LEU A 152 -0.28 20.21 -13.78
N HIS A 153 -1.46 20.84 -13.73
CA HIS A 153 -1.60 22.29 -13.82
C HIS A 153 -1.17 22.99 -12.53
N ALA A 154 -1.33 22.33 -11.37
CA ALA A 154 -0.89 22.86 -10.07
C ALA A 154 0.62 23.13 -10.01
N LEU A 155 1.43 22.42 -10.82
CA LEU A 155 2.88 22.66 -10.95
C LEU A 155 3.24 24.04 -11.52
N ALA A 156 2.33 24.71 -12.21
CA ALA A 156 2.55 26.05 -12.76
C ALA A 156 2.32 27.18 -11.73
N GLY A 157 1.67 26.88 -10.60
CA GLY A 157 1.22 27.85 -9.60
C GLY A 157 2.01 27.84 -8.29
N LEU A 158 3.32 27.60 -8.34
CA LEU A 158 4.16 27.47 -7.15
C LEU A 158 4.31 28.80 -6.41
N GLY A 159 3.95 28.83 -5.13
CA GLY A 159 4.12 29.96 -4.22
C GLY A 159 5.29 29.76 -3.24
N ALA A 160 5.42 30.67 -2.28
CA ALA A 160 6.48 30.61 -1.27
C ALA A 160 6.18 29.60 -0.13
N ALA A 161 4.90 29.31 0.11
CA ALA A 161 4.46 28.43 1.20
C ALA A 161 4.60 26.95 0.79
N TRP A 162 4.94 26.07 1.73
CA TRP A 162 5.16 24.65 1.44
C TRP A 162 3.93 23.94 0.87
N GLN A 163 2.73 24.38 1.26
CA GLN A 163 1.44 23.89 0.76
C GLN A 163 1.30 24.07 -0.76
N SER A 164 2.02 25.02 -1.35
CA SER A 164 1.94 25.29 -2.79
C SER A 164 2.88 24.42 -3.64
N TRP A 165 3.94 23.84 -3.06
CA TRP A 165 4.96 23.10 -3.81
C TRP A 165 5.16 21.66 -3.32
N ALA A 166 4.92 21.35 -2.05
CA ALA A 166 5.18 20.01 -1.53
C ALA A 166 4.21 18.94 -2.07
N PRO A 167 2.87 19.14 -2.09
CA PRO A 167 1.96 18.15 -2.67
C PRO A 167 2.23 17.90 -4.17
N PRO A 168 2.39 18.94 -5.03
CA PRO A 168 2.73 18.71 -6.44
C PRO A 168 4.03 17.94 -6.66
N LEU A 169 5.06 18.12 -5.81
CA LEU A 169 6.28 17.31 -5.88
C LEU A 169 6.04 15.83 -5.57
N VAL A 170 5.16 15.53 -4.62
CA VAL A 170 4.75 14.15 -4.32
C VAL A 170 3.93 13.56 -5.47
N HIS A 171 3.06 14.35 -6.09
CA HIS A 171 2.29 13.95 -7.27
C HIS A 171 3.18 13.62 -8.47
N ILE A 172 4.31 14.32 -8.65
CA ILE A 172 5.33 13.95 -9.63
C ILE A 172 5.89 12.54 -9.36
N ALA A 173 6.09 12.16 -8.10
CA ALA A 173 6.54 10.80 -7.78
C ALA A 173 5.50 9.74 -8.19
N PHE A 174 4.20 10.04 -8.06
CA PHE A 174 3.13 9.19 -8.59
C PHE A 174 3.09 9.13 -10.12
N LEU A 175 3.55 10.16 -10.82
CA LEU A 175 3.70 10.14 -12.29
C LEU A 175 4.82 9.19 -12.71
N PHE A 176 5.94 9.18 -11.98
CA PHE A 176 7.08 8.32 -12.28
C PHE A 176 6.87 6.87 -11.85
N ALA A 177 6.08 6.61 -10.80
CA ALA A 177 5.87 5.26 -10.29
C ALA A 177 5.36 4.25 -11.35
N PRO A 178 4.37 4.57 -12.21
CA PRO A 178 3.98 3.74 -13.35
C PRO A 178 5.12 3.41 -14.33
N ILE A 179 5.95 4.41 -14.65
CA ILE A 179 7.08 4.27 -15.57
C ILE A 179 8.12 3.32 -14.96
N LEU A 180 8.46 3.53 -13.69
CA LEU A 180 9.40 2.70 -12.95
C LEU A 180 8.85 1.28 -12.74
N ALA A 181 7.53 1.15 -12.54
CA ALA A 181 6.87 -0.14 -12.50
C ALA A 181 7.02 -0.89 -13.83
N LEU A 182 6.90 -0.22 -14.99
CA LEU A 182 7.13 -0.84 -16.30
C LEU A 182 8.58 -1.31 -16.48
N LEU A 183 9.56 -0.50 -16.05
CA LEU A 183 10.97 -0.89 -16.07
C LEU A 183 11.22 -2.18 -15.28
N ALA A 184 10.49 -2.37 -14.17
CA ALA A 184 10.60 -3.60 -13.39
C ALA A 184 10.23 -4.85 -14.23
N PHE A 185 9.45 -4.72 -15.30
CA PHE A 185 9.03 -5.80 -16.21
C PHE A 185 9.89 -5.97 -17.48
N MET A 186 10.83 -5.06 -17.77
CA MET A 186 11.68 -5.13 -18.96
C MET A 186 12.58 -6.37 -18.99
N ASP A 187 13.11 -6.76 -17.82
CA ASP A 187 13.89 -7.99 -17.68
C ASP A 187 13.13 -8.99 -16.81
N SER A 188 12.81 -10.16 -17.38
CA SER A 188 12.19 -11.26 -16.66
C SER A 188 13.19 -12.07 -15.83
N ARG A 189 14.50 -11.89 -16.06
CA ARG A 189 15.56 -12.65 -15.39
C ARG A 189 15.83 -12.13 -13.98
N THR A 190 15.62 -10.85 -13.71
CA THR A 190 15.85 -10.23 -12.39
C THR A 190 14.54 -9.90 -11.66
N ARG A 191 14.61 -9.70 -10.33
CA ARG A 191 13.48 -9.14 -9.55
C ARG A 191 13.31 -7.63 -9.78
N ALA A 192 14.30 -6.99 -10.42
CA ALA A 192 14.36 -5.54 -10.71
C ALA A 192 13.98 -4.63 -9.52
N GLY A 193 14.19 -5.09 -8.28
CA GLY A 193 13.78 -4.34 -7.08
C GLY A 193 12.27 -4.16 -6.90
N ALA A 194 11.40 -4.97 -7.55
CA ALA A 194 9.95 -4.76 -7.54
C ALA A 194 9.32 -4.60 -6.14
N HIS A 195 9.85 -5.28 -5.12
CA HIS A 195 9.42 -5.11 -3.73
C HIS A 195 9.83 -3.73 -3.15
N MET A 196 11.03 -3.24 -3.47
CA MET A 196 11.47 -1.90 -3.07
C MET A 196 10.61 -0.84 -3.75
N TRP A 197 10.25 -1.03 -5.02
CA TRP A 197 9.33 -0.13 -5.73
C TRP A 197 7.94 -0.12 -5.11
N ALA A 198 7.40 -1.27 -4.71
CA ALA A 198 6.11 -1.33 -4.02
C ALA A 198 6.14 -0.59 -2.68
N TYR A 199 7.18 -0.81 -1.86
CA TYR A 199 7.32 -0.07 -0.59
C TYR A 199 7.62 1.41 -0.79
N GLY A 200 8.37 1.76 -1.84
CA GLY A 200 8.59 3.15 -2.23
C GLY A 200 7.27 3.84 -2.57
N LEU A 201 6.41 3.20 -3.37
CA LEU A 201 5.09 3.73 -3.73
C LEU A 201 4.19 3.90 -2.50
N LEU A 202 4.15 2.91 -1.60
CA LEU A 202 3.43 3.01 -0.33
C LEU A 202 4.00 4.12 0.57
N GLY A 203 5.32 4.32 0.55
CA GLY A 203 5.98 5.41 1.26
C GLY A 203 5.61 6.78 0.71
N VAL A 204 5.60 6.94 -0.61
CA VAL A 204 5.14 8.17 -1.29
C VAL A 204 3.68 8.45 -0.92
N PHE A 205 2.82 7.44 -0.92
CA PHE A 205 1.44 7.57 -0.47
C PHE A 205 1.28 7.93 1.01
N ALA A 206 2.15 7.40 1.88
CA ALA A 206 2.17 7.82 3.27
C ALA A 206 2.60 9.29 3.43
N VAL A 207 3.55 9.77 2.61
CA VAL A 207 3.96 11.18 2.60
C VAL A 207 2.83 12.06 2.08
N ASP A 208 2.15 11.65 1.00
CA ASP A 208 0.98 12.35 0.45
C ASP A 208 -0.10 12.56 1.52
N VAL A 209 -0.51 11.48 2.19
CA VAL A 209 -1.47 11.54 3.29
C VAL A 209 -0.96 12.40 4.44
N ALA A 210 0.34 12.34 4.78
CA ALA A 210 0.92 13.17 5.82
C ALA A 210 0.89 14.67 5.46
N LEU A 211 1.11 15.03 4.18
CA LEU A 211 0.96 16.40 3.70
C LEU A 211 -0.50 16.85 3.77
N SER A 212 -1.46 16.01 3.34
CA SER A 212 -2.89 16.34 3.45
C SER A 212 -3.33 16.54 4.90
N VAL A 213 -2.76 15.76 5.84
CA VAL A 213 -2.96 15.96 7.28
C VAL A 213 -2.31 17.27 7.75
N ALA A 214 -1.07 17.54 7.33
CA ALA A 214 -0.35 18.75 7.70
C ALA A 214 -1.03 20.03 7.19
N GLU A 215 -1.61 20.02 6.00
CA GLU A 215 -2.35 21.17 5.44
C GLU A 215 -3.60 21.49 6.26
N ARG A 216 -4.26 20.47 6.80
CA ARG A 216 -5.41 20.63 7.69
C ARG A 216 -5.00 21.21 9.04
N LEU A 217 -3.84 20.80 9.56
CA LEU A 217 -3.32 21.28 10.85
C LEU A 217 -2.68 22.68 10.76
N TRP A 218 -2.03 22.99 9.63
CA TRP A 218 -1.37 24.27 9.34
C TRP A 218 -1.87 24.88 8.02
N PRO A 219 -3.08 25.46 8.01
CA PRO A 219 -3.63 26.10 6.82
C PRO A 219 -2.84 27.38 6.48
N ALA A 220 -2.59 27.61 5.19
CA ALA A 220 -1.78 28.73 4.71
C ALA A 220 -2.37 30.13 5.05
N THR A 221 -3.66 30.20 5.38
CA THR A 221 -4.37 31.45 5.71
C THR A 221 -4.51 31.70 7.22
N GLY A 222 -4.07 30.76 8.08
CA GLY A 222 -4.29 30.80 9.53
C GLY A 222 -3.06 31.24 10.34
N VAL A 223 -3.30 31.94 11.46
CA VAL A 223 -2.26 32.38 12.42
C VAL A 223 -2.01 31.33 13.52
N GLY A 224 -2.58 30.12 13.42
CA GLY A 224 -2.45 29.08 14.45
C GLY A 224 -2.69 27.65 13.97
N VAL A 225 -2.26 26.68 14.79
CA VAL A 225 -2.47 25.24 14.58
C VAL A 225 -3.95 24.92 14.77
N ALA A 226 -4.59 24.34 13.77
CA ALA A 226 -5.97 23.88 13.87
C ALA A 226 -6.07 22.71 14.86
N LEU A 227 -7.19 22.64 15.59
CA LEU A 227 -7.44 21.50 16.47
C LEU A 227 -7.60 20.21 15.64
N PRO A 228 -7.09 19.06 16.14
CA PRO A 228 -7.24 17.81 15.44
C PRO A 228 -8.72 17.45 15.27
N ASP A 229 -9.10 17.18 14.02
CA ASP A 229 -10.47 16.86 13.63
C ASP A 229 -10.61 15.36 13.32
N PRO A 230 -11.75 14.71 13.62
CA PRO A 230 -12.07 13.33 13.24
C PRO A 230 -11.61 12.88 11.84
N LEU A 231 -11.62 13.80 10.87
CA LEU A 231 -11.25 13.52 9.48
C LEU A 231 -9.75 13.22 9.31
N THR A 232 -8.91 13.75 10.19
CA THR A 232 -7.47 13.49 10.23
C THR A 232 -7.18 12.01 10.56
N ALA A 233 -7.93 11.42 11.49
CA ALA A 233 -7.80 9.99 11.82
C ALA A 233 -8.16 9.07 10.65
N THR A 234 -9.13 9.47 9.82
CA THR A 234 -9.56 8.69 8.66
C THR A 234 -8.58 8.75 7.49
N LEU A 235 -7.88 9.89 7.32
CA LEU A 235 -6.76 10.02 6.39
C LEU A 235 -5.64 9.04 6.75
N ILE A 236 -5.24 9.03 8.02
CA ILE A 236 -4.22 8.11 8.55
C ILE A 236 -4.64 6.64 8.34
N ALA A 237 -5.92 6.32 8.60
CA ALA A 237 -6.46 4.99 8.38
C ALA A 237 -6.34 4.54 6.91
N SER A 238 -6.55 5.44 5.94
CA SER A 238 -6.40 5.09 4.53
C SER A 238 -4.97 4.66 4.15
N ALA A 239 -3.93 5.33 4.71
CA ALA A 239 -2.54 4.97 4.48
C ALA A 239 -2.19 3.60 5.08
N VAL A 240 -2.61 3.35 6.32
CA VAL A 240 -2.37 2.08 7.03
C VAL A 240 -3.09 0.94 6.34
N GLY A 241 -4.37 1.17 5.99
CA GLY A 241 -5.21 0.24 5.26
C GLY A 241 -4.65 -0.09 3.87
N ALA A 242 -4.06 0.89 3.17
CA ALA A 242 -3.43 0.66 1.87
C ALA A 242 -2.21 -0.27 1.98
N VAL A 243 -1.35 -0.05 2.98
CA VAL A 243 -0.19 -0.91 3.25
C VAL A 243 -0.64 -2.34 3.60
N ALA A 244 -1.61 -2.48 4.50
CA ALA A 244 -2.14 -3.78 4.92
C ALA A 244 -2.81 -4.52 3.75
N THR A 245 -3.63 -3.81 2.96
CA THR A 245 -4.34 -4.40 1.80
C THR A 245 -3.39 -4.82 0.70
N ALA A 246 -2.41 -3.97 0.34
CA ALA A 246 -1.45 -4.28 -0.72
C ALA A 246 -0.59 -5.49 -0.37
N THR A 247 -0.12 -5.56 0.89
CA THR A 247 0.66 -6.71 1.37
C THR A 247 -0.18 -7.99 1.42
N ALA A 248 -1.43 -7.92 1.89
CA ALA A 248 -2.34 -9.04 1.94
C ALA A 248 -2.73 -9.57 0.55
N ALA A 249 -3.06 -8.68 -0.38
CA ALA A 249 -3.43 -9.03 -1.75
C ALA A 249 -2.28 -9.76 -2.46
N ALA A 250 -1.03 -9.30 -2.29
CA ALA A 250 0.14 -9.97 -2.83
C ALA A 250 0.31 -11.40 -2.28
N GLN A 251 0.00 -11.62 -1.00
CA GLN A 251 0.03 -12.95 -0.40
C GLN A 251 -1.11 -13.86 -0.90
N LEU A 252 -2.33 -13.34 -1.03
CA LEU A 252 -3.46 -14.11 -1.53
C LEU A 252 -3.24 -14.58 -2.97
N LEU A 253 -2.75 -13.69 -3.83
CA LEU A 253 -2.36 -14.02 -5.19
C LEU A 253 -1.29 -15.12 -5.20
N ALA A 254 -0.32 -15.03 -4.29
CA ALA A 254 0.74 -16.03 -4.14
C ALA A 254 0.22 -17.41 -3.72
N VAL A 255 -0.82 -17.48 -2.87
CA VAL A 255 -1.44 -18.75 -2.49
C VAL A 255 -2.22 -19.36 -3.65
N GLN A 256 -3.02 -18.55 -4.34
CA GLN A 256 -3.87 -19.05 -5.42
C GLN A 256 -3.06 -19.62 -6.59
N THR A 257 -1.95 -18.98 -6.96
CA THR A 257 -1.06 -19.51 -8.00
C THR A 257 -0.44 -20.84 -7.60
N ARG A 258 -0.05 -21.00 -6.33
CA ARG A 258 0.50 -22.26 -5.84
C ARG A 258 -0.53 -23.39 -5.90
N ASN A 259 -1.77 -23.13 -5.49
CA ASN A 259 -2.83 -24.14 -5.49
C ASN A 259 -3.20 -24.62 -6.91
N ARG A 260 -3.04 -23.76 -7.93
CA ARG A 260 -3.28 -24.13 -9.34
C ARG A 260 -2.14 -24.94 -9.97
N ALA A 261 -0.94 -24.86 -9.42
CA ALA A 261 0.25 -25.53 -9.94
C ALA A 261 0.50 -26.90 -9.30
N ALA A 262 -0.18 -27.25 -8.21
CA ALA A 262 -0.10 -28.57 -7.62
C ALA A 262 -0.78 -29.59 -8.56
N PRO A 263 -0.08 -30.61 -9.06
CA PRO A 263 -0.69 -31.64 -9.88
C PRO A 263 -1.79 -32.33 -9.08
N GLN A 264 -2.95 -32.53 -9.72
CA GLN A 264 -3.98 -33.43 -9.20
C GLN A 264 -3.48 -34.85 -9.43
N ASP A 265 -2.51 -35.28 -8.64
CA ASP A 265 -2.10 -36.68 -8.60
C ASP A 265 -3.25 -37.44 -7.91
N GLY A 266 -4.15 -37.96 -8.75
CA GLY A 266 -5.07 -39.05 -8.45
C GLY A 266 -4.50 -40.35 -8.97
#